data_AF-A0A9D4MUV9-F1
#
_entry.id   AF-A0A9D4MUV9-F1
#
_cell.length_a   1.000
_cell.length_b   1.000
_cell.length_c   1.000
_cell.angle_alpha   90.00
_cell.angle_beta   90.00
_cell.angle_gamma   90.00
#
_symmetry.space_group_name_H-M   'P 1'
#
loop_
_entity.id
_entity.type
_entity.pdbx_description
1 polymer ?
#
loop_
_entity_poly.entity_id
_entity_poly.type
_entity_poly.pdbx_seq_one_letter_code
_entity_poly.pdbx_strand_id
1 'polypeptide(L)'
;MTIMAHPMKLPPLPFIPFRMLQIYLTPRSRALQGYPEVASDASVSIGVDVEHLHPARRESANMPGLRKAKQYNWKDSNMALFGSDLERQVKKAAALGEPAWKNAGVQPGLQIWRIVKFIVTEWPKEDYGKFYNGDSYIILNTYTEGGSADLKYDVHFWIGSESSQDEYGTAAYKTVELDTFLDDKAVQHREVQGFESELFRSYFKELVTMEGGAETGFRHVEPTKYKTRLLQVFGKGANLQIREVPLNKKSLNSDDVFILDAGLTVYQFNGNHASPFEKARAMEFLQNIEGERAGKAKGVTVDEHSISEAHEFYSYLQEDADDDGDDTDFGGQKKLFRVSDASGKVEFTELKTGNIAKADLGSDDVFLFDSCEQIFVWIGQNASPAEKRNGMTYAHNHCMKTNRPFLPIHVVKEGRNYATLDIALSA
;
A
#
# COMPACT_ATOMS: atom_id res chain seq x y z
N MET A 1 52.79 -32.11 12.01
CA MET A 1 51.65 -31.19 12.17
C MET A 1 50.99 -31.04 10.81
N THR A 2 49.94 -31.82 10.57
CA THR A 2 49.17 -31.82 9.33
C THR A 2 47.96 -30.94 9.56
N ILE A 3 47.89 -29.79 8.88
CA ILE A 3 46.71 -28.91 8.94
C ILE A 3 45.72 -29.44 7.89
N MET A 4 44.67 -30.11 8.35
CA MET A 4 43.55 -30.49 7.49
C MET A 4 42.72 -29.25 7.16
N ALA A 5 42.65 -28.89 5.88
CA ALA A 5 41.66 -27.95 5.38
C ALA A 5 40.28 -28.61 5.42
N HIS A 6 39.36 -28.05 6.19
CA HIS A 6 37.94 -28.41 6.13
C HIS A 6 37.34 -27.87 4.82
N PRO A 7 36.56 -28.68 4.06
CA PRO A 7 35.82 -28.18 2.91
C PRO A 7 34.69 -27.27 3.40
N MET A 8 34.69 -26.02 2.91
CA MET A 8 33.59 -25.07 3.11
C MET A 8 32.32 -25.65 2.46
N LYS A 9 31.34 -26.05 3.27
CA LYS A 9 30.00 -26.38 2.79
C LYS A 9 29.28 -25.09 2.38
N LEU A 10 29.14 -24.87 1.08
CA LEU A 10 28.16 -23.90 0.57
C LEU A 10 26.74 -24.36 0.96
N PRO A 11 25.86 -23.47 1.41
CA PRO A 11 24.46 -23.82 1.64
C PRO A 11 23.79 -24.20 0.31
N PRO A 12 22.82 -25.14 0.30
CA PRO A 12 22.03 -25.40 -0.89
C PRO A 12 21.24 -24.13 -1.25
N LEU A 13 21.54 -23.56 -2.41
CA LEU A 13 20.74 -22.47 -2.97
C LEU A 13 19.33 -23.00 -3.29
N PRO A 14 18.26 -22.21 -3.02
CA PRO A 14 16.92 -22.63 -3.37
C PRO A 14 16.85 -22.82 -4.89
N PHE A 15 16.38 -23.99 -5.31
CA PHE A 15 15.99 -24.23 -6.69
C PHE A 15 14.78 -23.33 -6.97
N ILE A 16 15.02 -22.12 -7.47
CA ILE A 16 13.98 -21.23 -7.95
C ILE A 16 13.69 -21.68 -9.39
N PRO A 17 12.59 -22.41 -9.65
CA PRO A 17 12.25 -22.75 -11.02
C PRO A 17 12.10 -21.46 -11.84
N PHE A 18 12.57 -21.48 -13.10
CA PHE A 18 12.43 -20.41 -14.12
C PHE A 18 11.07 -19.68 -14.10
N ARG A 19 10.01 -20.36 -13.63
CA ARG A 19 8.65 -19.86 -13.36
C ARG A 19 8.52 -18.61 -12.48
N MET A 20 9.41 -18.37 -11.51
CA MET A 20 9.23 -17.21 -10.61
C MET A 20 9.68 -15.88 -11.23
N LEU A 21 10.62 -15.90 -12.18
CA LEU A 21 11.18 -14.68 -12.76
C LEU A 21 10.18 -13.97 -13.71
N GLN A 22 9.32 -14.74 -14.36
CA GLN A 22 8.33 -14.27 -15.34
C GLN A 22 7.23 -13.38 -14.71
N ILE A 23 6.98 -13.52 -13.40
CA ILE A 23 5.97 -12.74 -12.65
C ILE A 23 6.49 -11.33 -12.33
N TYR A 24 7.81 -11.15 -12.16
CA TYR A 24 8.40 -9.87 -11.75
C TYR A 24 8.74 -8.93 -12.91
N LEU A 25 8.86 -9.45 -14.14
CA LEU A 25 9.38 -8.69 -15.29
C LEU A 25 8.33 -8.27 -16.33
N THR A 26 7.05 -8.64 -16.15
CA THR A 26 5.97 -8.18 -17.04
C THR A 26 5.43 -6.82 -16.56
N PRO A 27 5.50 -5.75 -17.38
CA PRO A 27 4.73 -4.54 -17.09
C PRO A 27 3.24 -4.90 -17.09
N ARG A 28 2.51 -4.55 -16.03
CA ARG A 28 1.04 -4.57 -16.04
C ARG A 28 0.57 -3.61 -17.13
N SER A 29 0.28 -4.12 -18.34
CA SER A 29 -0.37 -3.35 -19.39
C SER A 29 -1.81 -3.06 -18.95
N ARG A 30 -2.04 -1.80 -18.58
CA ARG A 30 -3.36 -1.24 -18.33
C ARG A 30 -3.73 -0.41 -19.58
N ALA A 31 -4.97 -0.60 -20.02
CA ALA A 31 -5.70 0.20 -21.00
C ALA A 31 -5.39 -0.05 -22.50
N LEU A 32 -6.28 -0.80 -23.15
CA LEU A 32 -6.87 -0.42 -24.45
C LEU A 32 -8.28 -1.01 -24.51
N GLN A 33 -9.28 -0.18 -24.20
CA GLN A 33 -10.69 -0.45 -24.42
C GLN A 33 -11.17 0.65 -25.37
N GLY A 34 -11.50 0.31 -26.62
CA GLY A 34 -12.09 1.25 -27.57
C GLY A 34 -12.00 0.82 -29.03
N TYR A 35 -13.19 0.63 -29.63
CA TYR A 35 -13.57 0.59 -31.06
C TYR A 35 -13.84 -0.79 -31.71
N PRO A 36 -14.81 -0.84 -32.67
CA PRO A 36 -15.95 -1.76 -32.59
C PRO A 36 -15.89 -2.92 -33.59
N GLU A 37 -16.72 -3.93 -33.31
CA GLU A 37 -17.01 -5.08 -34.15
C GLU A 37 -17.40 -4.68 -35.58
N VAL A 38 -16.69 -5.24 -36.55
CA VAL A 38 -17.17 -5.43 -37.92
C VAL A 38 -17.58 -6.90 -38.02
N ALA A 39 -18.87 -7.10 -38.27
CA ALA A 39 -19.47 -8.39 -38.53
C ALA A 39 -18.99 -8.98 -39.86
N SER A 40 -18.72 -10.29 -39.87
CA SER A 40 -18.98 -11.13 -41.05
C SER A 40 -19.02 -12.61 -40.68
N ASP A 41 -20.12 -13.24 -41.07
CA ASP A 41 -20.44 -14.66 -41.10
C ASP A 41 -19.28 -15.60 -41.45
N ALA A 42 -19.25 -16.76 -40.77
CA ALA A 42 -19.18 -18.05 -41.44
C ALA A 42 -19.52 -19.19 -40.45
N SER A 43 -20.70 -19.76 -40.67
CA SER A 43 -21.19 -21.02 -40.12
C SER A 43 -20.29 -22.22 -40.45
N VAL A 44 -19.99 -23.08 -39.45
CA VAL A 44 -19.96 -24.54 -39.65
C VAL A 44 -20.48 -25.21 -38.37
N SER A 45 -21.64 -25.84 -38.52
CA SER A 45 -22.30 -26.77 -37.59
C SER A 45 -21.64 -28.15 -37.59
N ILE A 46 -21.63 -28.83 -36.44
CA ILE A 46 -21.81 -30.28 -36.15
C ILE A 46 -21.65 -30.35 -34.61
N GLY A 47 -22.45 -30.96 -33.75
CA GLY A 47 -23.58 -31.86 -33.82
C GLY A 47 -23.77 -32.35 -32.36
N VAL A 48 -25.04 -32.38 -31.93
CA VAL A 48 -25.69 -33.09 -30.80
C VAL A 48 -24.81 -34.09 -30.01
N ASP A 49 -24.84 -34.12 -28.67
CA ASP A 49 -25.88 -34.89 -27.98
C ASP A 49 -26.27 -34.39 -26.58
N VAL A 50 -27.54 -34.66 -26.27
CA VAL A 50 -28.35 -34.28 -25.11
C VAL A 50 -28.52 -35.49 -24.21
N GLU A 51 -28.34 -35.38 -22.89
CA GLU A 51 -29.12 -36.18 -21.92
C GLU A 51 -29.24 -35.50 -20.53
N HIS A 52 -30.51 -35.28 -20.13
CA HIS A 52 -31.15 -35.48 -18.81
C HIS A 52 -30.62 -34.81 -17.51
N LEU A 53 -31.42 -34.41 -16.50
CA LEU A 53 -32.78 -33.88 -16.32
C LEU A 53 -32.90 -33.50 -14.80
N HIS A 54 -33.35 -32.27 -14.49
CA HIS A 54 -34.08 -31.79 -13.27
C HIS A 54 -33.44 -31.77 -11.83
N PRO A 55 -34.03 -31.05 -10.84
CA PRO A 55 -34.44 -29.63 -10.81
C PRO A 55 -33.98 -28.84 -9.55
N ALA A 56 -34.06 -27.51 -9.68
CA ALA A 56 -34.23 -26.45 -8.67
C ALA A 56 -34.14 -26.81 -7.16
N ARG A 57 -33.18 -26.19 -6.47
CA ARG A 57 -33.25 -25.89 -5.03
C ARG A 57 -33.05 -24.40 -4.77
N ARG A 58 -34.17 -23.78 -4.38
CA ARG A 58 -34.39 -22.63 -3.48
C ARG A 58 -33.23 -21.66 -3.28
N GLU A 59 -33.43 -20.43 -3.78
CA GLU A 59 -32.75 -19.23 -3.33
C GLU A 59 -33.01 -19.01 -1.82
N SER A 60 -31.93 -18.93 -1.05
CA SER A 60 -31.94 -18.43 0.33
C SER A 60 -31.25 -17.08 0.37
N ALA A 61 -31.91 -16.16 1.06
CA ALA A 61 -31.61 -14.76 1.30
C ALA A 61 -30.13 -14.36 1.40
N ASN A 62 -29.83 -13.22 0.79
CA ASN A 62 -28.55 -12.52 0.78
C ASN A 62 -28.30 -11.84 2.14
N MET A 63 -27.31 -12.31 2.91
CA MET A 63 -26.73 -11.57 4.04
C MET A 63 -25.49 -10.79 3.58
N PRO A 64 -25.30 -9.53 4.00
CA PRO A 64 -24.11 -8.76 3.66
C PRO A 64 -22.98 -9.12 4.63
N GLY A 65 -22.15 -10.10 4.28
CA GLY A 65 -20.98 -10.46 5.06
C GLY A 65 -20.24 -11.64 4.42
N LEU A 66 -18.91 -11.50 4.28
CA LEU A 66 -17.99 -12.35 3.49
C LEU A 66 -18.02 -12.12 1.97
N ARG A 67 -17.17 -11.19 1.50
CA ARG A 67 -16.62 -11.30 0.15
C ARG A 67 -15.81 -12.60 0.10
N LYS A 68 -16.35 -13.66 -0.52
CA LYS A 68 -15.58 -14.87 -0.82
C LYS A 68 -14.29 -14.46 -1.53
N ALA A 69 -13.14 -14.96 -1.07
CA ALA A 69 -11.88 -14.79 -1.75
C ALA A 69 -12.05 -15.18 -3.22
N LYS A 70 -11.62 -14.31 -4.15
CA LYS A 70 -11.68 -14.58 -5.59
C LYS A 70 -10.92 -15.90 -5.83
N GLN A 71 -11.62 -16.96 -6.20
CA GLN A 71 -10.96 -18.20 -6.59
C GLN A 71 -10.13 -17.90 -7.82
N TYR A 72 -8.81 -17.84 -7.66
CA TYR A 72 -7.89 -17.72 -8.77
C TYR A 72 -7.96 -19.00 -9.59
N ASN A 73 -8.53 -18.92 -10.79
CA ASN A 73 -8.41 -19.98 -11.76
C ASN A 73 -7.02 -19.84 -12.39
N TRP A 74 -6.21 -20.89 -12.31
CA TRP A 74 -4.89 -20.89 -12.95
C TRP A 74 -4.99 -20.71 -14.48
N LYS A 75 -6.16 -20.98 -15.07
CA LYS A 75 -6.47 -20.67 -16.48
C LYS A 75 -6.56 -19.17 -16.79
N ASP A 76 -6.71 -18.32 -15.77
CA ASP A 76 -6.65 -16.85 -15.89
C ASP A 76 -5.23 -16.32 -15.65
N SER A 77 -4.26 -17.20 -15.38
CA SER A 77 -2.84 -16.87 -15.32
C SER A 77 -2.24 -16.91 -16.73
N ASN A 78 -1.07 -16.28 -16.92
CA ASN A 78 -0.23 -16.41 -18.13
C ASN A 78 0.26 -17.86 -18.41
N MET A 79 -0.35 -18.87 -17.79
CA MET A 79 0.02 -20.29 -17.85
C MET A 79 -0.92 -21.13 -18.72
N ALA A 80 -2.07 -20.61 -19.16
CA ALA A 80 -3.09 -21.41 -19.85
C ALA A 80 -2.67 -21.90 -21.25
N LEU A 81 -1.62 -21.29 -21.83
CA LEU A 81 -1.17 -21.52 -23.21
C LEU A 81 0.29 -21.98 -23.29
N PHE A 82 0.84 -22.47 -22.18
CA PHE A 82 2.24 -22.87 -22.10
C PHE A 82 2.53 -24.03 -23.08
N GLY A 83 3.47 -23.83 -24.00
CA GLY A 83 3.83 -24.76 -25.09
C GLY A 83 2.94 -24.68 -26.34
N SER A 84 1.98 -23.74 -26.40
CA SER A 84 1.13 -23.56 -27.58
C SER A 84 1.82 -22.74 -28.68
N ASP A 85 1.33 -22.89 -29.91
CA ASP A 85 1.78 -22.06 -31.05
C ASP A 85 1.53 -20.57 -30.80
N LEU A 86 0.50 -20.21 -30.04
CA LEU A 86 0.19 -18.83 -29.68
C LEU A 86 1.24 -18.23 -28.73
N GLU A 87 1.70 -18.99 -27.72
CA GLU A 87 2.80 -18.54 -26.86
C GLU A 87 4.10 -18.36 -27.67
N ARG A 88 4.38 -19.30 -28.59
CA ARG A 88 5.56 -19.22 -29.48
C ARG A 88 5.49 -17.97 -30.37
N GLN A 89 4.34 -17.67 -30.95
CA GLN A 89 4.13 -16.46 -31.76
C GLN A 89 4.29 -15.18 -30.94
N VAL A 90 3.76 -15.12 -29.72
CA VAL A 90 3.91 -13.96 -28.82
C VAL A 90 5.36 -13.76 -28.41
N LYS A 91 6.08 -14.83 -28.06
CA LYS A 91 7.52 -14.76 -27.74
C LYS A 91 8.33 -14.29 -28.94
N LYS A 92 8.06 -14.83 -30.13
CA LYS A 92 8.73 -14.42 -31.37
C LYS A 92 8.46 -12.95 -31.72
N ALA A 93 7.22 -12.48 -31.54
CA ALA A 93 6.88 -11.07 -31.73
C ALA A 93 7.60 -10.14 -30.73
N ALA A 94 7.71 -10.55 -29.46
CA ALA A 94 8.47 -9.83 -28.45
C ALA A 94 9.96 -9.78 -28.78
N ALA A 95 10.53 -10.90 -29.22
CA ALA A 95 11.93 -10.99 -29.62
C ALA A 95 12.25 -10.12 -30.84
N LEU A 96 11.36 -10.04 -31.83
CA LEU A 96 11.50 -9.13 -32.98
C LEU A 96 11.49 -7.64 -32.57
N GLY A 97 10.91 -7.31 -31.41
CA GLY A 97 10.85 -5.96 -30.87
C GLY A 97 12.10 -5.52 -30.11
N GLU A 98 12.95 -6.44 -29.68
CA GLU A 98 14.17 -6.14 -28.92
C GLU A 98 15.26 -5.57 -29.84
N PRO A 99 15.71 -4.31 -29.64
CA PRO A 99 16.71 -3.68 -30.49
C PRO A 99 18.04 -4.46 -30.60
N ALA A 100 18.45 -5.15 -29.54
CA ALA A 100 19.70 -5.91 -29.51
C ALA A 100 19.74 -7.08 -30.52
N TRP A 101 18.58 -7.61 -30.92
CA TRP A 101 18.49 -8.79 -31.79
C TRP A 101 18.46 -8.48 -33.28
N LYS A 102 18.27 -7.22 -33.69
CA LYS A 102 18.08 -6.85 -35.11
C LYS A 102 19.17 -7.37 -36.06
N ASN A 103 20.40 -7.50 -35.57
CA ASN A 103 21.55 -8.00 -36.34
C ASN A 103 22.19 -9.24 -35.69
N ALA A 104 21.50 -9.91 -34.78
CA ALA A 104 22.01 -11.10 -34.11
C ALA A 104 22.00 -12.30 -35.07
N GLY A 105 23.12 -13.01 -35.18
CA GLY A 105 23.21 -14.26 -35.92
C GLY A 105 23.14 -14.15 -37.45
N VAL A 106 23.31 -12.95 -38.03
CA VAL A 106 23.21 -12.75 -39.48
C VAL A 106 24.43 -13.26 -40.24
N GLN A 107 25.62 -13.20 -39.62
CA GLN A 107 26.89 -13.61 -40.22
C GLN A 107 27.74 -14.38 -39.22
N PRO A 108 28.63 -15.29 -39.69
CA PRO A 108 29.55 -15.98 -38.80
C PRO A 108 30.39 -15.02 -37.96
N GLY A 109 30.54 -15.33 -36.68
CA GLY A 109 31.27 -14.51 -35.72
C GLY A 109 30.67 -14.53 -34.32
N LEU A 110 31.31 -13.77 -33.43
CA LEU A 110 30.94 -13.66 -32.03
C LEU A 110 30.24 -12.31 -31.77
N GLN A 111 29.13 -12.34 -31.04
CA GLN A 111 28.40 -11.16 -30.57
C GLN A 111 28.24 -11.26 -29.05
N ILE A 112 28.51 -10.18 -28.32
CA ILE A 112 28.43 -10.14 -26.86
C ILE A 112 27.58 -8.96 -26.44
N TRP A 113 26.71 -9.20 -25.46
CA TRP A 113 25.91 -8.19 -24.80
C TRP A 113 26.08 -8.28 -23.29
N ARG A 114 26.09 -7.13 -22.63
CA ARG A 114 26.08 -6.98 -21.18
C ARG A 114 24.67 -6.62 -20.72
N ILE A 115 24.24 -7.19 -19.60
CA ILE A 115 23.00 -6.77 -18.95
C ILE A 115 23.26 -5.58 -18.04
N VAL A 116 22.50 -4.50 -18.24
CA VAL A 116 22.56 -3.29 -17.40
C VAL A 116 21.14 -2.87 -17.07
N LYS A 117 20.72 -2.98 -15.80
CA LYS A 117 19.38 -2.56 -15.32
C LYS A 117 18.22 -3.10 -16.20
N PHE A 118 18.20 -4.42 -16.43
CA PHE A 118 17.26 -5.15 -17.30
C PHE A 118 17.41 -4.92 -18.82
N ILE A 119 18.38 -4.12 -19.27
CA ILE A 119 18.58 -3.78 -20.68
C ILE A 119 19.76 -4.59 -21.25
N VAL A 120 19.55 -5.18 -22.42
CA VAL A 120 20.60 -5.85 -23.20
C VAL A 120 21.40 -4.80 -23.96
N THR A 121 22.66 -4.59 -23.57
CA THR A 121 23.54 -3.55 -24.15
C THR A 121 24.70 -4.20 -24.89
N GLU A 122 25.02 -3.75 -26.11
CA GLU A 122 26.16 -4.27 -26.85
C GLU A 122 27.47 -4.09 -26.07
N TRP A 123 28.28 -5.15 -26.06
CA TRP A 123 29.61 -5.11 -25.46
C TRP A 123 30.64 -4.66 -26.50
N PRO A 124 31.54 -3.71 -26.19
CA PRO A 124 32.55 -3.25 -27.15
C PRO A 124 33.41 -4.41 -27.66
N LYS A 125 33.66 -4.45 -28.97
CA LYS A 125 34.43 -5.54 -29.60
C LYS A 125 35.88 -5.58 -29.11
N GLU A 126 36.42 -4.44 -28.68
CA GLU A 126 37.75 -4.29 -28.11
C GLU A 126 37.87 -4.94 -26.73
N ASP A 127 36.74 -5.18 -26.06
CA ASP A 127 36.64 -5.77 -24.72
C ASP A 127 36.13 -7.21 -24.75
N TYR A 128 36.04 -7.83 -25.93
CA TYR A 128 35.71 -9.25 -26.02
C TYR A 128 36.76 -10.10 -25.28
N GLY A 129 36.28 -10.96 -24.38
CA GLY A 129 37.11 -11.73 -23.47
C GLY A 129 37.32 -11.06 -22.10
N LYS A 130 36.90 -9.81 -21.91
CA LYS A 130 36.87 -9.15 -20.60
C LYS A 130 35.45 -9.12 -20.05
N PHE A 131 35.26 -9.59 -18.84
CA PHE A 131 33.97 -9.65 -18.17
C PHE A 131 34.09 -9.12 -16.74
N TYR A 132 33.11 -8.33 -16.30
CA TYR A 132 33.02 -7.87 -14.92
C TYR A 132 32.38 -8.97 -14.03
N ASN A 133 32.98 -9.23 -12.87
CA ASN A 133 32.49 -10.24 -11.92
C ASN A 133 31.12 -9.89 -11.30
N GLY A 134 30.75 -8.61 -11.29
CA GLY A 134 29.48 -8.11 -10.79
C GLY A 134 28.36 -8.05 -11.82
N ASP A 135 28.54 -8.59 -13.04
CA ASP A 135 27.55 -8.51 -14.11
C ASP A 135 27.21 -9.88 -14.72
N SER A 136 26.16 -9.89 -15.55
CA SER A 136 25.82 -11.01 -16.43
C SER A 136 25.86 -10.61 -17.91
N TYR A 137 26.23 -11.56 -18.77
CA TYR A 137 26.43 -11.35 -20.21
C TYR A 137 25.73 -12.41 -21.04
N ILE A 138 25.38 -12.06 -22.28
CA ILE A 138 24.88 -12.97 -23.32
C ILE A 138 25.90 -12.99 -24.44
N ILE A 139 26.30 -14.18 -24.88
CA ILE A 139 27.29 -14.39 -25.92
C ILE A 139 26.65 -15.27 -26.99
N LEU A 140 26.61 -14.81 -28.24
CA LEU A 140 26.16 -15.57 -29.39
C LEU A 140 27.36 -15.86 -30.30
N ASN A 141 27.65 -17.15 -30.50
CA ASN A 141 28.59 -17.62 -31.51
C ASN A 141 27.81 -18.14 -32.72
N THR A 142 28.06 -17.58 -33.89
CA THR A 142 27.44 -17.98 -35.16
C THR A 142 28.49 -18.59 -36.07
N TYR A 143 28.22 -19.76 -36.61
CA TYR A 143 29.18 -20.50 -37.44
C TYR A 143 28.49 -21.37 -38.50
N THR A 144 29.25 -21.81 -39.49
CA THR A 144 28.82 -22.78 -40.51
C THR A 144 29.58 -24.08 -40.32
N GLU A 145 28.91 -25.21 -40.49
CA GLU A 145 29.56 -26.53 -40.42
C GLU A 145 29.69 -27.14 -41.82
N GLY A 146 30.87 -27.70 -42.14
CA GLY A 146 31.07 -28.49 -43.36
C GLY A 146 30.89 -27.76 -44.70
N GLY A 147 30.95 -26.42 -44.71
CA GLY A 147 30.72 -25.61 -45.91
C GLY A 147 29.24 -25.46 -46.30
N SER A 148 28.31 -25.84 -45.42
CA SER A 148 26.89 -25.54 -45.61
C SER A 148 26.64 -24.03 -45.51
N ALA A 149 25.63 -23.55 -46.23
CA ALA A 149 25.10 -22.19 -46.08
C ALA A 149 24.24 -22.04 -44.80
N ASP A 150 23.92 -23.15 -44.13
CA ASP A 150 23.13 -23.14 -42.90
C ASP A 150 23.98 -22.65 -41.72
N LEU A 151 23.51 -21.56 -41.10
CA LEU A 151 24.09 -21.02 -39.88
C LEU A 151 23.64 -21.83 -38.67
N LYS A 152 24.61 -22.14 -37.82
CA LYS A 152 24.44 -22.73 -36.48
C LYS A 152 24.78 -21.69 -35.42
N TYR A 153 24.16 -21.88 -34.25
CA TYR A 153 24.22 -20.91 -33.16
C TYR A 153 24.50 -21.61 -31.83
N ASP A 154 25.48 -21.09 -31.10
CA ASP A 154 25.67 -21.38 -29.68
C ASP A 154 25.40 -20.09 -28.90
N VAL A 155 24.43 -20.11 -27.98
CA VAL A 155 24.09 -18.97 -27.13
C VAL A 155 24.51 -19.30 -25.70
N HIS A 156 25.44 -18.53 -25.16
CA HIS A 156 25.90 -18.66 -23.78
C HIS A 156 25.35 -17.49 -22.97
N PHE A 157 24.95 -17.76 -21.73
CA PHE A 157 24.84 -16.69 -20.73
C PHE A 157 25.87 -16.92 -19.64
N TRP A 158 26.71 -15.92 -19.43
CA TRP A 158 27.77 -15.95 -18.44
C TRP A 158 27.34 -15.17 -17.20
N ILE A 159 27.57 -15.76 -16.02
CA ILE A 159 27.19 -15.20 -14.72
C ILE A 159 28.44 -14.95 -13.90
N GLY A 160 28.67 -13.67 -13.57
CA GLY A 160 29.73 -13.25 -12.66
C GLY A 160 29.46 -13.70 -11.22
N SER A 161 30.52 -13.88 -10.43
CA SER A 161 30.45 -14.35 -9.04
C SER A 161 29.70 -13.39 -8.11
N GLU A 162 29.62 -12.11 -8.47
CA GLU A 162 28.98 -11.04 -7.71
C GLU A 162 27.75 -10.45 -8.45
N SER A 163 27.32 -11.05 -9.57
CA SER A 163 26.19 -10.54 -10.35
C SER A 163 24.88 -10.57 -9.57
N SER A 164 24.09 -9.51 -9.72
CA SER A 164 22.84 -9.37 -8.98
C SER A 164 21.73 -10.28 -9.54
N GLN A 165 20.69 -10.50 -8.73
CA GLN A 165 19.62 -11.42 -9.10
C GLN A 165 18.83 -11.02 -10.34
N ASP A 166 18.63 -9.71 -10.53
CA ASP A 166 18.00 -9.17 -11.72
C ASP A 166 18.83 -9.41 -12.97
N GLU A 167 20.15 -9.27 -12.90
CA GLU A 167 21.03 -9.37 -14.05
C GLU A 167 21.12 -10.79 -14.59
N TYR A 168 21.46 -11.78 -13.76
CA TYR A 168 21.55 -13.16 -14.22
C TYR A 168 20.17 -13.70 -14.63
N GLY A 169 19.12 -13.26 -13.94
CA GLY A 169 17.75 -13.60 -14.29
C GLY A 169 17.35 -13.04 -15.66
N THR A 170 17.73 -11.79 -15.94
CA THR A 170 17.53 -11.16 -17.25
C THR A 170 18.34 -11.88 -18.32
N ALA A 171 19.61 -12.19 -18.07
CA ALA A 171 20.47 -12.89 -19.03
C ALA A 171 19.88 -14.26 -19.42
N ALA A 172 19.41 -15.04 -18.45
CA ALA A 172 18.75 -16.33 -18.69
C ALA A 172 17.45 -16.17 -19.49
N TYR A 173 16.60 -15.20 -19.13
CA TYR A 173 15.37 -14.93 -19.87
C TYR A 173 15.63 -14.50 -21.31
N LYS A 174 16.55 -13.55 -21.50
CA LYS A 174 16.91 -12.98 -22.81
C LYS A 174 17.63 -13.98 -23.70
N THR A 175 18.33 -14.96 -23.14
CA THR A 175 18.90 -16.09 -23.90
C THR A 175 17.81 -16.95 -24.53
N VAL A 176 16.73 -17.25 -23.80
CA VAL A 176 15.57 -17.98 -24.36
C VAL A 176 14.86 -17.14 -25.42
N GLU A 177 14.73 -15.84 -25.19
CA GLU A 177 14.16 -14.90 -26.18
C GLU A 177 14.99 -14.88 -27.48
N LEU A 178 16.32 -14.85 -27.37
CA LEU A 178 17.25 -14.89 -28.50
C LEU A 178 17.19 -16.23 -29.24
N ASP A 179 17.09 -17.37 -28.54
CA ASP A 179 16.94 -18.67 -29.18
C ASP A 179 15.63 -18.74 -30.00
N THR A 180 14.51 -18.26 -29.45
CA THR A 180 13.25 -18.16 -30.18
C THR A 180 13.34 -17.19 -31.38
N PHE A 181 14.13 -16.11 -31.28
CA PHE A 181 14.44 -15.24 -32.42
C PHE A 181 15.18 -15.99 -33.54
N LEU A 182 16.08 -16.91 -33.16
CA LEU A 182 16.86 -17.76 -34.07
C LEU A 182 16.12 -19.05 -34.48
N ASP A 183 14.79 -19.06 -34.40
CA ASP A 183 13.90 -20.18 -34.73
C ASP A 183 14.13 -21.46 -33.90
N ASP A 184 14.55 -21.31 -32.65
CA ASP A 184 14.85 -22.40 -31.72
C ASP A 184 15.94 -23.35 -32.25
N LYS A 185 16.89 -22.80 -33.03
CA LYS A 185 18.03 -23.52 -33.62
C LYS A 185 19.30 -23.43 -32.76
N ALA A 186 19.32 -22.58 -31.73
CA ALA A 186 20.52 -22.36 -30.95
C ALA A 186 20.68 -23.40 -29.84
N VAL A 187 21.93 -23.76 -29.54
CA VAL A 187 22.25 -24.52 -28.33
C VAL A 187 22.50 -23.52 -27.20
N GLN A 188 21.75 -23.64 -26.10
CA GLN A 188 21.87 -22.75 -24.95
C GLN A 188 22.86 -23.31 -23.91
N HIS A 189 23.81 -22.48 -23.47
CA HIS A 189 24.85 -22.83 -22.52
C HIS A 189 24.82 -21.90 -21.31
N ARG A 190 24.93 -22.48 -20.10
CA ARG A 190 25.05 -21.73 -18.85
C ARG A 190 26.49 -21.71 -18.40
N GLU A 191 27.10 -20.54 -18.43
CA GLU A 191 28.50 -20.33 -18.04
C GLU A 191 28.57 -19.60 -16.70
N VAL A 192 29.41 -20.08 -15.79
CA VAL A 192 29.59 -19.48 -14.47
C VAL A 192 31.06 -19.14 -14.31
N GLN A 193 31.35 -17.94 -13.79
CA GLN A 193 32.71 -17.49 -13.53
C GLN A 193 33.55 -18.57 -12.83
N GLY A 194 34.68 -18.92 -13.45
CA GLY A 194 35.63 -19.92 -12.95
C GLY A 194 35.32 -21.37 -13.34
N PHE A 195 34.13 -21.66 -13.85
CA PHE A 195 33.66 -22.99 -14.24
C PHE A 195 33.14 -23.05 -15.68
N GLU A 196 33.64 -22.16 -16.54
CA GLU A 196 33.21 -22.08 -17.94
C GLU A 196 33.59 -23.32 -18.75
N SER A 197 32.74 -23.66 -19.72
CA SER A 197 32.95 -24.76 -20.65
C SER A 197 34.19 -24.55 -21.53
N GLU A 198 34.78 -25.66 -22.00
CA GLU A 198 35.89 -25.61 -22.95
C GLU A 198 35.50 -24.90 -24.26
N LEU A 199 34.25 -25.09 -24.71
CA LEU A 199 33.69 -24.43 -25.88
C LEU A 199 33.69 -22.91 -25.69
N PHE A 200 33.15 -22.41 -24.58
CA PHE A 200 33.13 -20.97 -24.28
C PHE A 200 34.53 -20.38 -24.21
N ARG A 201 35.45 -21.07 -23.53
CA ARG A 201 36.85 -20.64 -23.42
C ARG A 201 37.54 -20.58 -24.79
N SER A 202 37.17 -21.45 -25.73
CA SER A 202 37.77 -21.49 -27.07
C SER A 202 37.51 -20.24 -27.91
N TYR A 203 36.48 -19.45 -27.58
CA TYR A 203 36.14 -18.23 -28.32
C TYR A 203 37.10 -17.07 -28.04
N PHE A 204 37.81 -17.12 -26.92
CA PHE A 204 38.64 -16.03 -26.44
C PHE A 204 40.10 -16.46 -26.38
N LYS A 205 40.99 -15.62 -26.93
CA LYS A 205 42.44 -15.83 -26.78
C LYS A 205 42.85 -15.72 -25.30
N GLU A 206 42.25 -14.76 -24.60
CA GLU A 206 42.42 -14.52 -23.16
C GLU A 206 41.04 -14.22 -22.56
N LEU A 207 40.73 -14.87 -21.45
CA LEU A 207 39.53 -14.64 -20.66
C LEU A 207 39.94 -13.92 -19.37
N VAL A 208 39.56 -12.65 -19.24
CA VAL A 208 39.92 -11.77 -18.12
C VAL A 208 38.67 -11.41 -17.35
N THR A 209 38.72 -11.59 -16.03
CA THR A 209 37.67 -11.12 -15.12
C THR A 209 38.12 -9.81 -14.45
N MET A 210 37.26 -8.81 -14.49
CA MET A 210 37.45 -7.48 -13.90
C MET A 210 36.56 -7.34 -12.66
N GLU A 211 37.03 -6.62 -11.65
CA GLU A 211 36.22 -6.32 -10.46
C GLU A 211 35.21 -5.21 -10.73
N GLY A 212 34.04 -5.30 -10.10
CA GLY A 212 32.95 -4.33 -10.20
C GLY A 212 31.85 -4.79 -11.16
N GLY A 213 30.97 -3.86 -11.54
CA GLY A 213 29.82 -4.17 -12.38
C GLY A 213 28.84 -3.00 -12.47
N ALA A 214 27.68 -3.25 -13.05
CA ALA A 214 26.59 -2.30 -13.12
C ALA A 214 25.85 -2.29 -11.77
N GLU A 215 25.18 -1.18 -11.48
CA GLU A 215 24.24 -1.16 -10.36
C GLU A 215 23.02 -2.03 -10.70
N THR A 216 22.53 -2.81 -9.72
CA THR A 216 21.27 -3.54 -9.81
C THR A 216 20.13 -2.64 -10.30
N GLY A 217 19.29 -3.19 -11.19
CA GLY A 217 18.05 -2.58 -11.65
C GLY A 217 16.91 -2.65 -10.63
N PHE A 218 17.07 -3.40 -9.53
CA PHE A 218 16.06 -3.46 -8.48
C PHE A 218 16.03 -2.17 -7.64
N ARG A 219 14.81 -1.71 -7.34
CA ARG A 219 14.61 -0.67 -6.31
C ARG A 219 14.64 -1.32 -4.94
N HIS A 220 15.48 -0.79 -4.05
CA HIS A 220 15.45 -1.18 -2.64
C HIS A 220 14.17 -0.66 -2.00
N VAL A 221 13.33 -1.54 -1.46
CA VAL A 221 12.11 -1.16 -0.73
C VAL A 221 12.42 -1.22 0.76
N GLU A 222 12.48 -0.07 1.42
CA GLU A 222 12.64 -0.01 2.88
C GLU A 222 11.42 -0.64 3.59
N PRO A 223 11.61 -1.28 4.75
CA PRO A 223 10.50 -1.73 5.58
C PRO A 223 9.55 -0.58 5.92
N THR A 224 8.24 -0.86 5.92
CA THR A 224 7.21 0.09 6.34
C THR A 224 7.49 0.58 7.76
N LYS A 225 7.77 1.88 7.92
CA LYS A 225 7.99 2.53 9.22
C LYS A 225 6.62 2.85 9.84
N TYR A 226 6.39 2.39 11.07
CA TYR A 226 5.19 2.69 11.84
C TYR A 226 5.50 3.74 12.91
N LYS A 227 4.64 4.76 13.05
CA LYS A 227 4.76 5.77 14.11
C LYS A 227 4.22 5.20 15.42
N THR A 228 5.02 5.26 16.48
CA THR A 228 4.57 4.90 17.83
C THR A 228 3.57 5.94 18.36
N ARG A 229 2.45 5.48 18.92
CA ARG A 229 1.39 6.35 19.48
C ARG A 229 0.61 5.66 20.57
N LEU A 230 0.06 6.44 21.49
CA LEU A 230 -0.83 5.97 22.56
C LEU A 230 -2.25 6.46 22.30
N LEU A 231 -3.22 5.56 22.39
CA LEU A 231 -4.63 5.87 22.20
C LEU A 231 -5.40 5.54 23.47
N GLN A 232 -6.30 6.41 23.89
CA GLN A 232 -7.23 6.19 25.00
C GLN A 232 -8.60 5.83 24.45
N VAL A 233 -9.18 4.74 24.95
CA VAL A 233 -10.56 4.33 24.72
C VAL A 233 -11.37 4.75 25.94
N PHE A 234 -12.28 5.70 25.76
CA PHE A 234 -13.06 6.30 26.83
C PHE A 234 -14.51 6.53 26.40
N GLY A 235 -15.41 6.63 27.37
CA GLY A 235 -16.80 7.01 27.14
C GLY A 235 -17.77 6.18 27.97
N LYS A 236 -19.07 6.32 27.71
CA LYS A 236 -20.11 5.58 28.46
C LYS A 236 -21.14 4.97 27.52
N GLY A 237 -21.45 3.69 27.75
CA GLY A 237 -22.48 2.96 27.01
C GLY A 237 -22.16 2.86 25.51
N ALA A 238 -23.08 3.32 24.66
CA ALA A 238 -22.93 3.27 23.21
C ALA A 238 -21.98 4.35 22.64
N ASN A 239 -21.57 5.35 23.44
CA ASN A 239 -20.78 6.49 22.99
C ASN A 239 -19.28 6.32 23.29
N LEU A 240 -18.71 5.16 22.94
CA LEU A 240 -17.28 4.92 23.09
C LEU A 240 -16.48 5.62 22.00
N GLN A 241 -15.43 6.33 22.41
CA GLN A 241 -14.52 7.06 21.54
C GLN A 241 -13.08 6.58 21.74
N ILE A 242 -12.27 6.79 20.70
CA ILE A 242 -10.83 6.51 20.73
C ILE A 242 -10.13 7.80 20.32
N ARG A 243 -9.21 8.28 21.15
CA ARG A 243 -8.41 9.48 20.86
C ARG A 243 -6.91 9.22 21.07
N GLU A 244 -6.07 9.89 20.31
CA GLU A 244 -4.62 9.90 20.57
C GLU A 244 -4.34 10.77 21.79
N VAL A 245 -3.48 10.26 22.69
CA VAL A 245 -3.04 10.94 23.91
C VAL A 245 -1.52 10.99 23.93
N PRO A 246 -0.90 11.89 24.73
CA PRO A 246 0.54 11.95 24.85
C PRO A 246 1.17 10.58 25.17
N LEU A 247 2.31 10.28 24.55
CA LEU A 247 3.02 8.99 24.72
C LEU A 247 3.83 8.98 26.01
N ASN A 248 3.18 9.13 27.17
CA ASN A 248 3.83 9.17 28.48
C ASN A 248 3.01 8.43 29.55
N LYS A 249 3.64 8.11 30.68
CA LYS A 249 3.00 7.36 31.77
C LYS A 249 1.86 8.13 32.44
N LYS A 250 1.92 9.48 32.46
CA LYS A 250 0.89 10.35 33.05
C LYS A 250 -0.44 10.30 32.31
N SER A 251 -0.42 9.95 31.03
CA SER A 251 -1.64 9.81 30.23
C SER A 251 -2.45 8.55 30.57
N LEU A 252 -1.83 7.58 31.26
CA LEU A 252 -2.52 6.36 31.70
C LEU A 252 -3.33 6.63 32.97
N ASN A 253 -4.52 6.05 33.02
CA ASN A 253 -5.34 6.00 34.22
C ASN A 253 -5.89 4.57 34.42
N SER A 254 -6.42 4.31 35.61
CA SER A 254 -6.97 2.99 35.96
C SER A 254 -8.43 2.80 35.50
N ASP A 255 -9.10 3.86 35.02
CA ASP A 255 -10.52 3.85 34.69
C ASP A 255 -10.82 3.49 33.23
N ASP A 256 -9.84 3.60 32.34
CA ASP A 256 -10.00 3.44 30.89
C ASP A 256 -9.14 2.30 30.32
N VAL A 257 -9.32 2.00 29.02
CA VAL A 257 -8.46 1.11 28.24
C VAL A 257 -7.57 1.93 27.31
N PHE A 258 -6.30 1.56 27.22
CA PHE A 258 -5.32 2.23 26.36
C PHE A 258 -4.78 1.27 25.30
N ILE A 259 -4.46 1.79 24.12
CA ILE A 259 -3.86 1.04 23.02
C ILE A 259 -2.53 1.70 22.68
N LEU A 260 -1.43 0.98 22.91
CA LEU A 260 -0.10 1.40 22.50
C LEU A 260 0.23 0.73 21.17
N ASP A 261 0.26 1.53 20.11
CA ASP A 261 0.64 1.11 18.78
C ASP A 261 2.15 1.26 18.60
N ALA A 262 2.90 0.17 18.78
CA ALA A 262 4.36 0.10 18.60
C ALA A 262 4.75 -0.60 17.28
N GLY A 263 3.92 -0.45 16.24
CA GLY A 263 4.22 -0.93 14.89
C GLY A 263 3.91 -2.41 14.65
N LEU A 264 4.86 -3.32 14.83
CA LEU A 264 4.54 -4.76 14.69
C LEU A 264 4.03 -5.40 15.98
N THR A 265 4.16 -4.69 17.11
CA THR A 265 3.55 -5.08 18.37
C THR A 265 2.57 -3.99 18.77
N VAL A 266 1.36 -4.40 19.14
CA VAL A 266 0.32 -3.46 19.58
C VAL A 266 -0.21 -3.96 20.91
N TYR A 267 -0.12 -3.13 21.94
CA TYR A 267 -0.55 -3.50 23.28
C TYR A 267 -1.93 -2.92 23.58
N GLN A 268 -2.83 -3.73 24.14
CA GLN A 268 -4.04 -3.27 24.81
C GLN A 268 -3.79 -3.30 26.31
N PHE A 269 -3.68 -2.12 26.92
CA PHE A 269 -3.56 -1.94 28.36
C PHE A 269 -4.93 -1.71 28.99
N ASN A 270 -5.38 -2.62 29.85
CA ASN A 270 -6.65 -2.50 30.54
C ASN A 270 -6.44 -1.94 31.95
N GLY A 271 -7.02 -0.76 32.22
CA GLY A 271 -7.12 -0.24 33.59
C GLY A 271 -7.95 -1.15 34.50
N ASN A 272 -7.69 -1.06 35.81
CA ASN A 272 -8.36 -1.87 36.82
C ASN A 272 -9.89 -1.66 36.90
N HIS A 273 -10.35 -0.45 36.61
CA HIS A 273 -11.75 -0.05 36.65
C HIS A 273 -12.38 0.09 35.25
N ALA A 274 -11.62 -0.24 34.20
CA ALA A 274 -12.07 -0.19 32.82
C ALA A 274 -13.29 -1.07 32.55
N SER A 275 -14.27 -0.52 31.83
CA SER A 275 -15.53 -1.21 31.54
C SER A 275 -15.34 -2.34 30.51
N PRO A 276 -16.18 -3.40 30.57
CA PRO A 276 -16.15 -4.46 29.56
C PRO A 276 -16.38 -3.96 28.12
N PHE A 277 -17.14 -2.88 27.95
CA PHE A 277 -17.41 -2.29 26.64
C PHE A 277 -16.16 -1.61 26.05
N GLU A 278 -15.37 -0.90 26.88
CA GLU A 278 -14.08 -0.33 26.44
C GLU A 278 -13.09 -1.42 26.05
N LYS A 279 -13.01 -2.51 26.83
CA LYS A 279 -12.14 -3.65 26.52
C LYS A 279 -12.51 -4.30 25.18
N ALA A 280 -13.80 -4.49 24.92
CA ALA A 280 -14.28 -5.04 23.65
C ALA A 280 -13.98 -4.09 22.47
N ARG A 281 -14.19 -2.78 22.66
CA ARG A 281 -13.93 -1.78 21.62
C ARG A 281 -12.44 -1.67 21.30
N ALA A 282 -11.58 -1.74 22.31
CA ALA A 282 -10.13 -1.76 22.13
C ALA A 282 -9.67 -3.00 21.36
N MET A 283 -10.24 -4.17 21.66
CA MET A 283 -9.93 -5.42 20.98
C MET A 283 -10.35 -5.41 19.50
N GLU A 284 -11.52 -4.84 19.18
CA GLU A 284 -11.95 -4.63 17.79
C GLU A 284 -10.98 -3.72 17.03
N PHE A 285 -10.54 -2.62 17.67
CA PHE A 285 -9.58 -1.70 17.07
C PHE A 285 -8.21 -2.37 16.85
N LEU A 286 -7.77 -3.21 17.79
CA LEU A 286 -6.55 -4.01 17.68
C LEU A 286 -6.59 -4.95 16.47
N GLN A 287 -7.68 -5.69 16.29
CA GLN A 287 -7.88 -6.58 15.14
C GLN A 287 -7.88 -5.82 13.81
N ASN A 288 -8.42 -4.60 13.78
CA ASN A 288 -8.35 -3.76 12.58
C ASN A 288 -6.90 -3.39 12.23
N ILE A 289 -6.06 -3.03 13.21
CA ILE A 289 -4.64 -2.76 12.99
C ILE A 289 -3.91 -4.02 12.48
N GLU A 290 -4.20 -5.19 13.05
CA GLU A 290 -3.64 -6.46 12.57
C GLU A 290 -4.01 -6.71 11.10
N GLY A 291 -5.27 -6.46 10.73
CA GLY A 291 -5.76 -6.54 9.36
C GLY A 291 -5.09 -5.55 8.41
N GLU A 292 -4.98 -4.28 8.80
CA GLU A 292 -4.29 -3.22 8.02
C GLU A 292 -2.82 -3.56 7.77
N ARG A 293 -2.18 -4.25 8.73
CA ARG A 293 -0.77 -4.68 8.65
C ARG A 293 -0.61 -6.08 8.07
N ALA A 294 -1.62 -6.55 7.31
CA ALA A 294 -1.63 -7.83 6.61
C ALA A 294 -1.33 -9.03 7.52
N GLY A 295 -1.77 -8.98 8.78
CA GLY A 295 -1.56 -10.01 9.79
C GLY A 295 -0.13 -10.09 10.34
N LYS A 296 0.74 -9.12 10.02
CA LYS A 296 2.13 -9.08 10.52
C LYS A 296 2.24 -8.48 11.92
N ALA A 297 1.26 -7.69 12.33
CA ALA A 297 1.23 -7.12 13.67
C ALA A 297 0.67 -8.14 14.67
N LYS A 298 1.15 -8.07 15.91
CA LYS A 298 0.76 -8.92 17.02
C LYS A 298 0.11 -8.08 18.12
N GLY A 299 -1.15 -8.38 18.42
CA GLY A 299 -1.84 -7.89 19.59
C GLY A 299 -1.37 -8.56 20.88
N VAL A 300 -1.15 -7.76 21.92
CA VAL A 300 -0.80 -8.22 23.27
C VAL A 300 -1.72 -7.52 24.27
N THR A 301 -2.49 -8.27 25.05
CA THR A 301 -3.29 -7.70 26.14
C THR A 301 -2.49 -7.72 27.43
N VAL A 302 -2.47 -6.59 28.13
CA VAL A 302 -1.86 -6.42 29.45
C VAL A 302 -2.89 -5.79 30.38
N ASP A 303 -3.02 -6.32 31.59
CA ASP A 303 -3.92 -5.75 32.59
C ASP A 303 -3.09 -5.06 33.68
N GLU A 304 -3.54 -3.90 34.15
CA GLU A 304 -2.84 -3.09 35.14
C GLU A 304 -2.48 -3.87 36.42
N HIS A 305 -3.37 -4.71 36.93
CA HIS A 305 -3.12 -5.54 38.11
C HIS A 305 -2.09 -6.68 37.91
N SER A 306 -1.75 -7.04 36.66
CA SER A 306 -0.90 -8.19 36.36
C SER A 306 0.43 -7.83 35.68
N ILE A 307 0.54 -6.59 35.19
CA ILE A 307 1.74 -6.11 34.49
C ILE A 307 2.87 -5.76 35.48
N SER A 308 4.08 -6.19 35.16
CA SER A 308 5.30 -5.80 35.91
C SER A 308 5.76 -4.41 35.49
N GLU A 309 6.34 -3.64 36.41
CA GLU A 309 6.94 -2.33 36.10
C GLU A 309 8.09 -2.42 35.08
N ALA A 310 8.73 -3.58 34.96
CA ALA A 310 9.80 -3.85 33.98
C ALA A 310 9.27 -4.33 32.62
N HIS A 311 7.95 -4.35 32.40
CA HIS A 311 7.36 -4.83 31.16
C HIS A 311 7.69 -3.90 29.98
N GLU A 312 7.95 -4.49 28.80
CA GLU A 312 8.33 -3.77 27.58
C GLU A 312 7.33 -2.67 27.19
N PHE A 313 6.05 -2.83 27.51
CA PHE A 313 5.03 -1.78 27.35
C PHE A 313 5.47 -0.41 27.88
N TYR A 314 6.09 -0.37 29.07
CA TYR A 314 6.51 0.90 29.69
C TYR A 314 7.75 1.51 29.03
N SER A 315 8.58 0.72 28.32
CA SER A 315 9.78 1.26 27.66
C SER A 315 9.47 2.10 26.41
N TYR A 316 8.26 1.95 25.86
CA TYR A 316 7.77 2.79 24.76
C TYR A 316 7.19 4.12 25.22
N LEU A 317 6.90 4.29 26.50
CA LEU A 317 6.40 5.54 27.06
C LEU A 317 7.56 6.47 27.35
N GLN A 318 7.46 7.72 26.93
CA GLN A 318 8.49 8.73 27.14
C GLN A 318 8.46 9.23 28.59
N GLU A 319 9.63 9.52 29.13
CA GLU A 319 9.75 10.31 30.36
C GLU A 319 9.29 11.73 30.07
N ASP A 320 8.57 12.31 31.02
CA ASP A 320 7.89 13.61 30.96
C ASP A 320 8.59 14.64 30.04
N ALA A 321 8.14 14.71 28.80
CA ALA A 321 8.21 15.97 28.07
C ALA A 321 7.16 16.87 28.71
N ASP A 322 7.53 18.11 29.03
CA ASP A 322 6.58 19.14 29.43
C ASP A 322 5.50 19.22 28.35
N ASP A 323 4.37 18.57 28.64
CA ASP A 323 3.20 18.66 27.80
C ASP A 323 2.66 20.06 28.05
N ASP A 324 2.67 20.91 27.03
CA ASP A 324 1.75 22.03 26.88
C ASP A 324 0.33 21.45 26.73
N GLY A 325 -0.08 20.65 27.71
CA GLY A 325 -1.42 20.13 27.85
C GLY A 325 -2.30 21.35 27.89
N ASP A 326 -3.05 21.54 26.80
CA ASP A 326 -4.20 22.42 26.80
C ASP A 326 -5.18 21.76 27.77
N ASP A 327 -5.00 22.07 29.06
CA ASP A 327 -5.97 21.92 30.12
C ASP A 327 -7.16 22.79 29.69
N THR A 328 -7.96 22.28 28.75
CA THR A 328 -9.23 22.87 28.38
C THR A 328 -10.19 22.59 29.53
N ASP A 329 -10.04 23.35 30.60
CA ASP A 329 -11.12 23.62 31.52
C ASP A 329 -12.23 24.33 30.72
N PHE A 330 -13.25 23.56 30.33
CA PHE A 330 -14.43 24.07 29.62
C PHE A 330 -15.46 24.71 30.58
N GLY A 331 -15.07 25.07 31.81
CA GLY A 331 -15.90 25.75 32.80
C GLY A 331 -16.25 27.19 32.42
N GLY A 332 -17.14 27.39 31.44
CA GLY A 332 -17.72 28.68 31.09
C GLY A 332 -19.13 28.88 31.65
N GLN A 333 -19.56 30.13 31.81
CA GLN A 333 -20.99 30.46 31.99
C GLN A 333 -21.66 30.61 30.63
N LYS A 334 -22.91 30.14 30.52
CA LYS A 334 -23.71 30.26 29.30
C LYS A 334 -23.92 31.74 28.94
N LYS A 335 -23.86 32.09 27.66
CA LYS A 335 -24.01 33.49 27.20
C LYS A 335 -24.97 33.60 26.03
N LEU A 336 -25.74 34.67 26.01
CA LEU A 336 -26.64 35.02 24.92
C LEU A 336 -26.21 36.36 24.33
N PHE A 337 -26.05 36.41 23.02
CA PHE A 337 -25.75 37.62 22.26
C PHE A 337 -26.83 37.85 21.22
N ARG A 338 -26.98 39.11 20.81
CA ARG A 338 -27.89 39.55 19.76
C ARG A 338 -27.13 40.19 18.62
N VAL A 339 -27.51 39.82 17.41
CA VAL A 339 -27.11 40.43 16.14
C VAL A 339 -28.33 41.18 15.61
N SER A 340 -28.27 42.51 15.63
CA SER A 340 -29.38 43.38 15.21
C SER A 340 -28.87 44.54 14.37
N ASP A 341 -29.62 44.95 13.34
CA ASP A 341 -29.33 46.09 12.46
C ASP A 341 -30.24 47.30 12.68
N ALA A 342 -31.05 47.28 13.75
CA ALA A 342 -32.02 48.33 14.08
C ALA A 342 -31.43 49.75 14.24
N SER A 343 -30.12 49.88 14.54
CA SER A 343 -29.42 51.17 14.63
C SER A 343 -28.95 51.72 13.27
N GLY A 344 -29.17 50.97 12.18
CA GLY A 344 -28.69 51.26 10.83
C GLY A 344 -27.34 50.61 10.49
N LYS A 345 -26.69 49.94 11.45
CA LYS A 345 -25.52 49.08 11.26
C LYS A 345 -25.72 47.79 12.05
N VAL A 346 -25.19 46.66 11.54
CA VAL A 346 -25.27 45.38 12.26
C VAL A 346 -24.37 45.43 13.49
N GLU A 347 -24.97 45.32 14.67
CA GLU A 347 -24.28 45.31 15.97
C GLU A 347 -24.35 43.92 16.60
N PHE A 348 -23.29 43.56 17.34
CA PHE A 348 -23.20 42.31 18.10
C PHE A 348 -23.06 42.63 19.59
N THR A 349 -24.10 42.33 20.37
CA THR A 349 -24.21 42.75 21.79
C THR A 349 -24.48 41.56 22.70
N GLU A 350 -23.76 41.44 23.81
CA GLU A 350 -24.07 40.48 24.88
C GLU A 350 -25.33 40.91 25.63
N LEU A 351 -26.33 40.04 25.71
CA LEU A 351 -27.62 40.31 26.37
C LEU A 351 -27.72 39.68 27.76
N LYS A 352 -27.22 38.45 27.92
CA LYS A 352 -27.47 37.65 29.13
C LYS A 352 -26.33 36.67 29.39
N THR A 353 -26.05 36.43 30.66
CA THR A 353 -25.12 35.40 31.13
C THR A 353 -25.83 34.53 32.17
N GLY A 354 -25.59 33.22 32.16
CA GLY A 354 -26.19 32.25 33.08
C GLY A 354 -27.50 31.66 32.56
N ASN A 355 -28.61 31.84 33.29
CA ASN A 355 -29.87 31.18 32.99
C ASN A 355 -30.57 31.81 31.76
N ILE A 356 -30.52 31.12 30.62
CA ILE A 356 -31.05 31.57 29.33
C ILE A 356 -32.22 30.68 28.94
N ALA A 357 -33.38 31.28 28.71
CA ALA A 357 -34.61 30.59 28.38
C ALA A 357 -34.96 30.82 26.90
N LYS A 358 -35.80 29.93 26.35
CA LYS A 358 -36.30 30.07 24.97
C LYS A 358 -37.03 31.38 24.71
N ALA A 359 -37.64 31.97 25.74
CA ALA A 359 -38.31 33.26 25.66
C ALA A 359 -37.34 34.45 25.45
N ASP A 360 -36.04 34.26 25.71
CA ASP A 360 -35.01 35.28 25.46
C ASP A 360 -34.64 35.37 23.96
N LEU A 361 -35.13 34.45 23.12
CA LEU A 361 -34.92 34.41 21.67
C LEU A 361 -36.13 35.01 20.94
N GLY A 362 -36.02 36.26 20.49
CA GLY A 362 -37.15 37.04 19.95
C GLY A 362 -37.21 37.07 18.42
N SER A 363 -38.41 36.99 17.82
CA SER A 363 -38.66 36.80 16.37
C SER A 363 -38.01 37.79 15.40
N ASP A 364 -37.57 38.95 15.91
CA ASP A 364 -37.17 40.10 15.09
C ASP A 364 -35.68 40.18 14.79
N ASP A 365 -34.81 39.44 15.49
CA ASP A 365 -33.35 39.54 15.36
C ASP A 365 -32.68 38.15 15.20
N VAL A 366 -31.35 38.11 15.07
CA VAL A 366 -30.55 36.88 15.15
C VAL A 366 -29.86 36.81 16.51
N PHE A 367 -29.85 35.63 17.14
CA PHE A 367 -29.27 35.44 18.46
C PHE A 367 -28.19 34.37 18.43
N LEU A 368 -27.15 34.55 19.23
CA LEU A 368 -26.08 33.57 19.43
C LEU A 368 -26.13 33.12 20.88
N PHE A 369 -26.40 31.83 21.08
CA PHE A 369 -26.39 31.19 22.38
C PHE A 369 -25.16 30.29 22.51
N ASP A 370 -24.24 30.64 23.41
CA ASP A 370 -23.07 29.86 23.78
C ASP A 370 -23.41 29.03 25.02
N SER A 371 -23.56 27.71 24.84
CA SER A 371 -23.90 26.76 25.90
C SER A 371 -22.66 26.17 26.59
N CYS A 372 -21.48 26.69 26.27
CA CYS A 372 -20.15 26.21 26.63
C CYS A 372 -19.67 24.93 25.95
N GLU A 373 -20.58 24.05 25.57
CA GLU A 373 -20.30 22.83 24.81
C GLU A 373 -20.54 23.01 23.31
N GLN A 374 -21.48 23.89 22.94
CA GLN A 374 -21.90 24.14 21.57
C GLN A 374 -22.36 25.59 21.42
N ILE A 375 -22.40 26.09 20.18
CA ILE A 375 -22.96 27.40 19.87
C ILE A 375 -24.20 27.26 18.99
N PHE A 376 -25.27 27.96 19.33
CA PHE A 376 -26.50 28.00 18.56
C PHE A 376 -26.72 29.40 17.99
N VAL A 377 -26.82 29.51 16.68
CA VAL A 377 -27.26 30.70 15.97
C VAL A 377 -28.74 30.56 15.70
N TRP A 378 -29.55 31.24 16.52
CA TRP A 378 -30.99 31.27 16.35
C TRP A 378 -31.37 32.40 15.40
N ILE A 379 -32.19 32.09 14.39
CA ILE A 379 -32.66 33.01 13.37
C ILE A 379 -34.15 33.28 13.56
N GLY A 380 -34.48 34.51 13.92
CA GLY A 380 -35.85 34.98 14.00
C GLY A 380 -36.55 35.00 12.65
N GLN A 381 -37.86 34.74 12.68
CA GLN A 381 -38.72 34.72 11.51
C GLN A 381 -38.66 36.08 10.78
N ASN A 382 -38.70 37.17 11.54
CA ASN A 382 -38.75 38.56 11.04
C ASN A 382 -37.35 39.20 10.91
N ALA A 383 -36.29 38.49 11.31
CA ALA A 383 -34.91 39.00 11.23
C ALA A 383 -34.51 39.41 9.81
N SER A 384 -33.68 40.45 9.72
CA SER A 384 -33.29 41.06 8.45
C SER A 384 -32.44 40.09 7.59
N PRO A 385 -32.45 40.22 6.25
CA PRO A 385 -31.57 39.44 5.40
C PRO A 385 -30.07 39.65 5.70
N ALA A 386 -29.69 40.84 6.19
CA ALA A 386 -28.30 41.14 6.54
C ALA A 386 -27.89 40.40 7.82
N GLU A 387 -28.75 40.40 8.84
CA GLU A 387 -28.53 39.64 10.09
C GLU A 387 -28.45 38.14 9.82
N LYS A 388 -29.41 37.62 9.04
CA LYS A 388 -29.49 36.21 8.66
C LYS A 388 -28.23 35.70 7.96
N ARG A 389 -27.61 36.53 7.11
CA ARG A 389 -26.36 36.18 6.40
C ARG A 389 -25.15 36.18 7.31
N ASN A 390 -25.13 37.07 8.31
CA ASN A 390 -23.95 37.29 9.15
C ASN A 390 -23.93 36.45 10.44
N GLY A 391 -25.06 35.86 10.86
CA GLY A 391 -25.15 35.11 12.11
C GLY A 391 -24.09 34.01 12.28
N MET A 392 -23.79 33.26 11.23
CA MET A 392 -22.72 32.24 11.25
C MET A 392 -21.34 32.86 11.41
N THR A 393 -21.07 33.99 10.73
CA THR A 393 -19.79 34.70 10.82
C THR A 393 -19.55 35.24 12.22
N TYR A 394 -20.59 35.80 12.87
CA TYR A 394 -20.50 36.24 14.26
C TYR A 394 -20.24 35.07 15.22
N ALA A 395 -20.89 33.92 15.01
CA ALA A 395 -20.62 32.72 15.80
C ALA A 395 -19.20 32.20 15.65
N HIS A 396 -18.71 32.14 14.42
CA HIS A 396 -17.32 31.74 14.16
C HIS A 396 -16.32 32.71 14.80
N ASN A 397 -16.52 34.02 14.63
CA ASN A 397 -15.65 35.04 15.23
C ASN A 397 -15.69 35.03 16.75
N HIS A 398 -16.84 34.68 17.35
CA HIS A 398 -16.96 34.51 18.80
C HIS A 398 -16.16 33.29 19.27
N CYS A 399 -16.30 32.13 18.61
CA CYS A 399 -15.49 30.93 18.92
C CYS A 399 -13.99 31.27 18.91
N MET A 400 -13.52 31.96 17.87
CA MET A 400 -12.11 32.33 17.68
C MET A 400 -11.56 33.30 18.73
N LYS A 401 -12.42 34.03 19.45
CA LYS A 401 -12.02 34.92 20.55
C LYS A 401 -12.03 34.24 21.91
N THR A 402 -12.54 33.01 22.00
CA THR A 402 -12.54 32.21 23.22
C THR A 402 -11.47 31.14 23.15
N ASN A 403 -11.15 30.47 24.27
CA ASN A 403 -10.26 29.30 24.27
C ASN A 403 -10.93 28.04 23.67
N ARG A 404 -11.95 28.21 22.83
CA ARG A 404 -12.80 27.13 22.29
C ARG A 404 -13.10 27.35 20.80
N PRO A 405 -12.08 27.48 19.93
CA PRO A 405 -12.27 27.81 18.51
C PRO A 405 -12.99 26.71 17.70
N PHE A 406 -13.03 25.49 18.22
CA PHE A 406 -13.55 24.30 17.52
C PHE A 406 -14.95 23.86 17.97
N LEU A 407 -15.66 24.66 18.78
CA LEU A 407 -17.02 24.30 19.18
C LEU A 407 -17.94 24.15 17.96
N PRO A 408 -18.83 23.14 17.95
CA PRO A 408 -19.81 22.98 16.89
C PRO A 408 -20.79 24.15 16.90
N ILE A 409 -21.08 24.69 15.72
CA ILE A 409 -22.02 25.80 15.52
C ILE A 409 -23.26 25.30 14.79
N HIS A 410 -24.43 25.49 15.38
CA HIS A 410 -25.72 25.06 14.86
C HIS A 410 -26.58 26.26 14.49
N VAL A 411 -27.07 26.33 13.24
CA VAL A 411 -28.01 27.37 12.82
C VAL A 411 -29.44 26.85 12.94
N VAL A 412 -30.23 27.46 13.80
CA VAL A 412 -31.61 27.09 14.09
C VAL A 412 -32.54 28.19 13.60
N LYS A 413 -33.55 27.84 12.81
CA LYS A 413 -34.58 28.78 12.36
C LYS A 413 -35.79 28.69 13.26
N GLU A 414 -36.36 29.84 13.61
CA GLU A 414 -37.62 29.91 14.35
C GLU A 414 -38.72 29.06 13.69
N GLY A 415 -39.54 28.40 14.52
CA GLY A 415 -40.59 27.49 14.08
C GLY A 415 -40.13 26.06 13.76
N ARG A 416 -38.82 25.77 13.77
CA ARG A 416 -38.30 24.40 13.71
C ARG A 416 -37.92 23.92 15.11
N ASN A 417 -38.40 22.73 15.47
CA ASN A 417 -37.99 22.08 16.72
C ASN A 417 -36.56 21.53 16.56
N TYR A 418 -35.70 21.84 17.52
CA TYR A 418 -34.35 21.30 17.60
C TYR A 418 -34.09 20.82 19.03
N ALA A 419 -34.23 19.51 19.25
CA ALA A 419 -34.18 18.90 20.58
C ALA A 419 -32.89 19.26 21.35
N THR A 420 -31.75 19.36 20.68
CA THR A 420 -30.47 19.71 21.30
C THR A 420 -30.44 21.15 21.82
N LEU A 421 -31.08 22.09 21.13
CA LEU A 421 -31.20 23.48 21.62
C LEU A 421 -32.12 23.52 22.85
N ASP A 422 -33.25 22.81 22.80
CA ASP A 422 -34.18 22.76 23.94
C ASP A 422 -33.52 22.14 25.18
N ILE A 423 -32.70 21.09 25.01
CA ILE A 423 -31.88 20.51 26.08
C ILE A 423 -30.89 21.53 26.63
N ALA A 424 -30.13 22.20 25.75
CA ALA A 424 -29.09 23.16 26.15
C ALA A 424 -29.65 24.39 26.90
N LEU A 425 -30.89 24.80 26.59
CA LEU A 425 -31.63 25.86 27.29
C LEU A 425 -32.29 25.38 28.60
N SER A 426 -32.51 24.08 28.77
CA SER A 426 -33.15 23.49 29.96
C SER A 426 -32.16 23.03 31.04
N ALA A 427 -30.92 22.73 30.64
CA ALA A 427 -29.78 22.49 31.52
C ALA A 427 -29.29 23.79 32.14
#